data_AF-A0A967WAR8-F1
#
_entry.id   AF-A0A967WAR8-F1
#
_cell.length_a   1.000
_cell.length_b   1.000
_cell.length_c   1.000
_cell.angle_alpha   90.00
_cell.angle_beta   90.00
_cell.angle_gamma   90.00
#
_symmetry.space_group_name_H-M   'P 1'
#
loop_
_entity.id
_entity.type
_entity.pdbx_description
1 polymer ?
#
loop_
_entity_poly.entity_id
_entity_poly.type
_entity_poly.pdbx_seq_one_letter_code
_entity_poly.pdbx_strand_id
1 'polypeptide(L)'
;MADGRGLPREQYKRTYVLIPPGGDASLAALIMEQMWDAKRWTVGGSADDAGIGDLDVRQIIAISPGDWGGDLEAFFEEHYPGIAYWPLEYSSEYQLVGRLWGYGLKESGLELAYPVMHGTEREPYVTGEFGTWRTSYYHMGLDLRASWAAWGDEVLSATDGVVTKAGYYDNAGGFGWRVRVRTQAPDGRTAYIRYAHLVAGGIYVSVGDEVVTGQKLGRPDSTGASSADHLHVDVKVEGQYVDPALLMNWQQQTIPANFPLLGIHGRGGGDYLASQGVRGWCVDPVYMNEDYQALDYGDLADAGVQTMVNLRRGWSTDCGGRG
;
A
#
# COMPACT_ATOMS: atom_id res chain seq x y z
N MET A 1 -45.48 4.18 17.86
CA MET A 1 -44.72 4.99 16.91
C MET A 1 -43.55 5.54 17.69
N ALA A 2 -42.34 4.99 17.51
CA ALA A 2 -41.16 5.62 18.08
C ALA A 2 -41.11 7.04 17.52
N ASP A 3 -41.08 8.04 18.41
CA ASP A 3 -40.97 9.43 17.97
C ASP A 3 -39.62 9.59 17.26
N GLY A 4 -39.56 10.40 16.20
CA GLY A 4 -38.37 10.49 15.34
C GLY A 4 -37.15 11.15 15.98
N ARG A 5 -36.97 11.05 17.31
CA ARG A 5 -35.80 11.59 18.01
C ARG A 5 -34.56 10.79 17.63
N GLY A 6 -33.54 11.49 17.15
CA GLY A 6 -32.27 10.90 16.74
C GLY A 6 -32.23 10.40 15.30
N LEU A 7 -33.33 10.53 14.53
CA LEU A 7 -33.33 10.26 13.10
C LEU A 7 -32.62 11.41 12.35
N PRO A 8 -31.63 11.13 11.49
CA PRO A 8 -31.06 12.15 10.65
C PRO A 8 -32.05 12.57 9.56
N ARG A 9 -31.94 13.81 9.06
CA ARG A 9 -32.73 14.26 7.90
C ARG A 9 -32.45 13.42 6.65
N GLU A 10 -31.19 13.05 6.47
CA GLU A 10 -30.67 12.19 5.40
C GLU A 10 -29.63 11.25 6.00
N GLN A 11 -29.61 9.98 5.57
CA GLN A 11 -28.59 9.03 6.01
C GLN A 11 -27.20 9.47 5.56
N TYR A 12 -26.22 9.31 6.44
CA TYR A 12 -24.82 9.64 6.18
C TYR A 12 -23.90 8.75 7.01
N LYS A 13 -22.65 8.62 6.55
CA LYS A 13 -21.59 7.98 7.34
C LYS A 13 -21.09 8.96 8.39
N ARG A 14 -21.13 8.58 9.67
CA ARG A 14 -20.51 9.35 10.75
C ARG A 14 -19.24 8.66 11.21
N THR A 15 -18.16 9.43 11.26
CA THR A 15 -16.93 9.08 11.96
C THR A 15 -16.76 9.98 13.18
N TYR A 16 -16.65 9.36 14.35
CA TYR A 16 -16.43 10.01 15.64
C TYR A 16 -15.03 9.69 16.13
N VAL A 17 -14.19 10.70 16.34
CA VAL A 17 -12.88 10.57 16.97
C VAL A 17 -13.06 10.72 18.47
N LEU A 18 -12.93 9.61 19.18
CA LEU A 18 -13.17 9.49 20.61
C LEU A 18 -11.87 9.72 21.38
N ILE A 19 -11.79 10.87 22.07
CA ILE A 19 -10.67 11.30 22.90
C ILE A 19 -10.78 10.63 24.28
N PRO A 20 -9.68 10.07 24.82
CA PRO A 20 -9.71 9.38 26.11
C PRO A 20 -9.95 10.34 27.29
N PRO A 21 -10.34 9.84 28.47
CA PRO A 21 -10.61 10.69 29.64
C PRO A 21 -9.43 11.59 30.06
N GLY A 22 -8.19 11.18 29.77
CA GLY A 22 -6.98 11.96 30.02
C GLY A 22 -6.60 12.93 28.89
N GLY A 23 -7.32 12.94 27.77
CA GLY A 23 -7.06 13.82 26.64
C GLY A 23 -7.43 15.27 26.93
N ASP A 24 -6.61 16.21 26.46
CA ASP A 24 -6.77 17.63 26.71
C ASP A 24 -7.26 18.41 25.48
N ALA A 25 -7.45 19.72 25.65
CA ALA A 25 -7.86 20.60 24.56
C ALA A 25 -6.80 20.68 23.44
N SER A 26 -5.53 20.45 23.75
CA SER A 26 -4.43 20.47 22.77
C SER A 26 -4.56 19.30 21.80
N LEU A 27 -4.82 18.10 22.32
CA LEU A 27 -5.11 16.91 21.51
C LEU A 27 -6.33 17.11 20.61
N ALA A 28 -7.42 17.65 21.18
CA ALA A 28 -8.62 17.96 20.41
C ALA A 28 -8.36 18.98 19.30
N ALA A 29 -7.60 20.04 19.60
CA ALA A 29 -7.23 21.06 18.64
C ALA A 29 -6.36 20.50 17.51
N LEU A 30 -5.39 19.63 17.83
CA LEU A 30 -4.54 18.98 16.83
C LEU A 30 -5.37 18.11 15.87
N ILE A 31 -6.27 17.27 16.40
CA ILE A 31 -7.15 16.43 15.55
C ILE A 31 -8.00 17.30 14.62
N MET A 32 -8.58 18.36 15.18
CA MET A 32 -9.42 19.30 14.41
C MET A 32 -8.58 20.01 13.33
N GLU A 33 -7.42 20.55 13.66
CA GLU A 33 -6.53 21.22 12.71
C GLU A 33 -6.19 20.31 11.51
N GLN A 34 -5.95 19.01 11.75
CA GLN A 34 -5.59 18.08 10.69
C GLN A 34 -6.78 17.61 9.85
N MET A 35 -7.94 17.38 10.48
CA MET A 35 -9.06 16.68 9.84
C MET A 35 -10.23 17.58 9.47
N TRP A 36 -10.23 18.86 9.86
CA TRP A 36 -11.32 19.80 9.59
C TRP A 36 -11.61 19.90 8.10
N ASP A 37 -10.61 20.20 7.28
CA ASP A 37 -10.79 20.37 5.85
C ASP A 37 -10.77 19.04 5.08
N ALA A 38 -10.12 18.01 5.63
CA ALA A 38 -9.99 16.72 4.97
C ALA A 38 -11.24 15.82 5.11
N LYS A 39 -11.87 15.77 6.31
CA LYS A 39 -12.93 14.79 6.60
C LYS A 39 -14.13 15.29 7.39
N ARG A 40 -14.05 16.45 8.07
CA ARG A 40 -15.16 17.01 8.87
C ARG A 40 -15.70 16.03 9.95
N TRP A 41 -14.83 15.21 10.53
CA TRP A 41 -15.21 14.25 11.57
C TRP A 41 -15.69 14.92 12.86
N THR A 42 -16.55 14.23 13.61
CA THR A 42 -16.93 14.65 14.96
C THR A 42 -15.79 14.30 15.92
N VAL A 43 -15.45 15.21 16.84
CA VAL A 43 -14.43 14.98 17.88
C VAL A 43 -15.07 15.19 19.25
N GLY A 44 -14.87 14.26 20.18
CA GLY A 44 -15.38 14.40 21.54
C GLY A 44 -14.91 13.30 22.49
N GLY A 45 -15.30 13.39 23.76
CA GLY A 45 -14.81 12.52 24.85
C GLY A 45 -15.89 11.64 25.50
N SER A 46 -17.03 11.45 24.85
CA SER A 46 -18.15 10.65 25.38
C SER A 46 -18.32 9.39 24.55
N ALA A 47 -18.11 8.23 25.16
CA ALA A 47 -18.28 6.93 24.50
C ALA A 47 -19.74 6.73 24.06
N ASP A 48 -20.71 7.12 24.90
CA ASP A 48 -22.13 7.04 24.56
C ASP A 48 -22.48 7.92 23.35
N ASP A 49 -21.97 9.16 23.29
CA ASP A 49 -22.20 10.05 22.15
C ASP A 49 -21.56 9.51 20.85
N ALA A 50 -20.43 8.80 20.98
CA ALA A 50 -19.77 8.17 19.85
C ALA A 50 -20.61 7.02 19.27
N GLY A 51 -21.34 6.28 20.12
CA GLY A 51 -22.10 5.09 19.72
C GLY A 51 -23.56 5.32 19.33
N ILE A 52 -24.22 6.35 19.88
CA ILE A 52 -25.65 6.60 19.68
C ILE A 52 -26.00 7.10 18.26
N GLY A 53 -27.24 6.91 17.82
CA GLY A 53 -27.80 7.51 16.60
C GLY A 53 -28.30 6.47 15.59
N ASP A 54 -29.37 6.81 14.87
CA ASP A 54 -29.96 5.94 13.85
C ASP A 54 -29.30 6.20 12.48
N LEU A 55 -28.05 5.76 12.37
CA LEU A 55 -27.23 5.90 11.16
C LEU A 55 -26.83 4.53 10.63
N ASP A 56 -26.93 4.37 9.31
CA ASP A 56 -26.53 3.15 8.61
C ASP A 56 -25.04 2.83 8.83
N VAL A 57 -24.20 3.86 8.95
CA VAL A 57 -22.77 3.70 9.21
C VAL A 57 -22.31 4.60 10.34
N ARG A 58 -21.99 3.96 11.47
CA ARG A 58 -21.37 4.58 12.64
C ARG A 58 -19.95 4.04 12.76
N GLN A 59 -18.98 4.93 12.74
CA GLN A 59 -17.56 4.59 12.82
C GLN A 59 -16.93 5.36 13.97
N ILE A 60 -16.09 4.68 14.73
CA ILE A 60 -15.38 5.26 15.87
C ILE A 60 -13.89 5.08 15.66
N ILE A 61 -13.14 6.17 15.73
CA ILE A 61 -11.69 6.15 15.88
C ILE A 61 -11.41 6.39 17.36
N ALA A 62 -11.10 5.33 18.09
CA ALA A 62 -10.83 5.42 19.53
C ALA A 62 -9.36 5.76 19.74
N ILE A 63 -9.08 6.96 20.27
CA ILE A 63 -7.73 7.41 20.59
C ILE A 63 -7.31 6.78 21.92
N SER A 64 -6.17 6.08 21.94
CA SER A 64 -5.61 5.41 23.12
C SER A 64 -6.68 4.65 23.94
N PRO A 65 -7.37 3.66 23.35
CA PRO A 65 -8.48 2.97 24.01
C PRO A 65 -8.11 2.34 25.35
N GLY A 66 -6.83 1.97 25.57
CA GLY A 66 -6.34 1.47 26.86
C GLY A 66 -6.51 2.46 28.03
N ASP A 67 -6.60 3.75 27.76
CA ASP A 67 -6.76 4.80 28.78
C ASP A 67 -8.19 4.90 29.35
N TRP A 68 -9.14 4.13 28.81
CA TRP A 68 -10.53 4.09 29.29
C TRP A 68 -10.76 3.18 30.50
N GLY A 69 -9.74 2.40 30.91
CA GLY A 69 -9.81 1.55 32.10
C GLY A 69 -10.69 0.30 31.97
N GLY A 70 -11.07 -0.07 30.75
CA GLY A 70 -11.87 -1.24 30.41
C GLY A 70 -11.73 -1.63 28.94
N ASP A 71 -12.46 -2.66 28.51
CA ASP A 71 -12.51 -3.07 27.11
C ASP A 71 -13.54 -2.22 26.36
N LEU A 72 -13.04 -1.16 25.73
CA LEU A 72 -13.87 -0.20 25.00
C LEU A 72 -14.51 -0.80 23.74
N GLU A 73 -13.86 -1.79 23.11
CA GLU A 73 -14.41 -2.48 21.95
C GLU A 73 -15.61 -3.33 22.38
N ALA A 74 -15.45 -4.14 23.44
CA ALA A 74 -16.53 -4.91 24.02
C ALA A 74 -17.71 -4.03 24.50
N PHE A 75 -17.42 -2.86 25.07
CA PHE A 75 -18.45 -1.87 25.43
C PHE A 75 -19.31 -1.46 24.22
N PHE A 76 -18.68 -1.17 23.08
CA PHE A 76 -19.43 -0.81 21.86
C PHE A 76 -20.17 -1.99 21.25
N GLU A 77 -19.60 -3.19 21.27
CA GLU A 77 -20.28 -4.40 20.81
C GLU A 77 -21.54 -4.70 21.63
N GLU A 78 -21.47 -4.54 22.95
CA GLU A 78 -22.59 -4.81 23.87
C GLU A 78 -23.68 -3.75 23.77
N HIS A 79 -23.31 -2.46 23.83
CA HIS A 79 -24.29 -1.39 24.00
C HIS A 79 -24.68 -0.68 22.69
N TYR A 80 -23.82 -0.75 21.68
CA TYR A 80 -24.00 -0.02 20.41
C TYR A 80 -23.62 -0.89 19.19
N PRO A 81 -24.29 -2.03 18.97
CA PRO A 81 -23.90 -2.99 17.95
C PRO A 81 -23.91 -2.37 16.55
N GLY A 82 -23.01 -2.86 15.68
CA GLY A 82 -22.88 -2.42 14.29
C GLY A 82 -21.96 -1.21 14.08
N ILE A 83 -21.21 -0.79 15.10
CA ILE A 83 -20.15 0.22 14.96
C ILE A 83 -18.94 -0.38 14.25
N ALA A 84 -18.39 0.37 13.28
CA ALA A 84 -17.05 0.15 12.78
C ALA A 84 -16.04 0.75 13.78
N TYR A 85 -15.42 -0.08 14.60
CA TYR A 85 -14.49 0.34 15.65
C TYR A 85 -13.04 0.27 15.19
N TRP A 86 -12.33 1.40 15.23
CA TRP A 86 -10.93 1.54 14.80
C TRP A 86 -10.05 2.08 15.94
N PRO A 87 -9.26 1.24 16.62
CA PRO A 87 -8.36 1.70 17.67
C PRO A 87 -7.17 2.48 17.09
N LEU A 88 -6.77 3.56 17.74
CA LEU A 88 -5.63 4.39 17.36
C LEU A 88 -4.71 4.58 18.57
N GLU A 89 -3.67 3.76 18.62
CA GLU A 89 -2.54 3.98 19.52
C GLU A 89 -1.55 4.98 18.90
N TYR A 90 -0.87 5.76 19.74
CA TYR A 90 0.19 6.65 19.27
C TYR A 90 1.20 6.97 20.37
N SER A 91 2.42 7.29 19.97
CA SER A 91 3.54 7.65 20.86
C SER A 91 4.15 9.02 20.54
N SER A 92 3.67 9.65 19.46
CA SER A 92 4.07 10.99 19.03
C SER A 92 2.96 11.66 18.22
N GLU A 93 2.98 12.99 18.14
CA GLU A 93 2.06 13.75 17.27
C GLU A 93 2.17 13.30 15.81
N TYR A 94 3.39 12.99 15.33
CA TYR A 94 3.60 12.46 13.98
C TYR A 94 2.85 11.16 13.74
N GLN A 95 2.90 10.24 14.70
CA GLN A 95 2.21 8.96 14.61
C GLN A 95 0.68 9.17 14.64
N LEU A 96 0.19 10.05 15.52
CA LEU A 96 -1.22 10.40 15.60
C LEU A 96 -1.73 10.98 14.27
N VAL A 97 -1.07 12.02 13.75
CA VAL A 97 -1.48 12.68 12.51
C VAL A 97 -1.42 11.70 11.34
N GLY A 98 -0.32 10.95 11.17
CA GLY A 98 -0.21 10.00 10.07
C GLY A 98 -1.24 8.87 10.12
N ARG A 99 -1.64 8.42 11.32
CA ARG A 99 -2.71 7.43 11.49
C ARG A 99 -4.10 8.00 11.22
N LEU A 100 -4.39 9.25 11.63
CA LEU A 100 -5.64 9.92 11.29
C LEU A 100 -5.82 10.07 9.78
N TRP A 101 -4.78 10.51 9.08
CA TRP A 101 -4.79 10.58 7.61
C TRP A 101 -4.92 9.19 6.97
N GLY A 102 -4.30 8.17 7.57
CA GLY A 102 -4.45 6.77 7.17
C GLY A 102 -5.87 6.27 7.29
N TYR A 103 -6.53 6.50 8.42
CA TYR A 103 -7.95 6.19 8.56
C TYR A 103 -8.83 6.99 7.59
N GLY A 104 -8.47 8.23 7.30
CA GLY A 104 -9.15 9.01 6.27
C GLY A 104 -9.05 8.37 4.89
N LEU A 105 -7.88 7.85 4.50
CA LEU A 105 -7.69 7.13 3.24
C LEU A 105 -8.40 5.76 3.25
N LYS A 106 -8.33 5.02 4.35
CA LYS A 106 -9.04 3.75 4.55
C LYS A 106 -10.55 3.92 4.43
N GLU A 107 -11.11 4.96 5.05
CA GLU A 107 -12.53 5.33 4.95
C GLU A 107 -12.95 5.60 3.51
N SER A 108 -12.02 6.09 2.68
CA SER A 108 -12.23 6.35 1.26
C SER A 108 -12.14 5.09 0.41
N GLY A 109 -11.68 3.96 0.97
CA GLY A 109 -11.49 2.70 0.26
C GLY A 109 -10.13 2.56 -0.43
N LEU A 110 -9.12 3.39 -0.10
CA LEU A 110 -7.77 3.13 -0.57
C LEU A 110 -7.19 1.95 0.23
N GLU A 111 -6.84 0.89 -0.48
CA GLU A 111 -6.11 -0.26 0.05
C GLU A 111 -4.80 -0.45 -0.73
N LEU A 112 -3.77 -0.91 -0.03
CA LEU A 112 -2.45 -1.19 -0.56
C LEU A 112 -2.18 -2.68 -0.43
N ALA A 113 -1.82 -3.34 -1.52
CA ALA A 113 -1.46 -4.74 -1.46
C ALA A 113 -0.02 -4.91 -0.92
N TYR A 114 0.25 -5.98 -0.18
CA TYR A 114 1.58 -6.21 0.43
C TYR A 114 2.69 -6.19 -0.63
N PRO A 115 3.71 -5.31 -0.52
CA PRO A 115 4.63 -4.99 -1.61
C PRO A 115 5.88 -5.86 -1.67
N VAL A 116 5.95 -6.96 -0.91
CA VAL A 116 7.07 -7.89 -0.94
C VAL A 116 6.57 -9.25 -1.38
N MET A 117 7.11 -9.75 -2.49
CA MET A 117 7.00 -11.16 -2.88
C MET A 117 8.19 -11.89 -2.28
N HIS A 118 7.94 -12.86 -1.40
CA HIS A 118 9.03 -13.67 -0.88
C HIS A 118 9.39 -14.80 -1.85
N GLY A 119 10.69 -15.04 -2.07
CA GLY A 119 11.15 -16.20 -2.84
C GLY A 119 10.95 -17.53 -2.11
N THR A 120 10.59 -17.48 -0.83
CA THR A 120 10.23 -18.62 0.04
C THR A 120 8.99 -18.25 0.85
N GLU A 121 8.08 -19.18 1.15
CA GLU A 121 6.89 -18.89 1.96
C GLU A 121 7.29 -18.28 3.32
N ARG A 122 6.91 -17.02 3.55
CA ARG A 122 7.23 -16.26 4.77
C ARG A 122 6.17 -15.24 5.09
N GLU A 123 5.73 -15.25 6.34
CA GLU A 123 4.82 -14.24 6.84
C GLU A 123 5.41 -12.82 6.74
N PRO A 124 4.57 -11.80 6.48
CA PRO A 124 4.97 -10.41 6.58
C PRO A 124 5.64 -10.12 7.92
N TYR A 125 6.76 -9.37 7.86
CA TYR A 125 7.49 -9.01 9.05
C TYR A 125 7.94 -7.56 9.00
N VAL A 126 7.43 -6.77 9.95
CA VAL A 126 7.77 -5.36 10.12
C VAL A 126 9.06 -5.25 10.92
N THR A 127 10.04 -4.53 10.36
CA THR A 127 11.33 -4.22 11.02
C THR A 127 11.39 -2.79 11.56
N GLY A 128 10.42 -1.94 11.19
CA GLY A 128 10.37 -0.55 11.60
C GLY A 128 8.97 0.03 11.40
N GLU A 129 8.36 0.49 12.48
CA GLU A 129 7.01 1.07 12.46
C GLU A 129 7.02 2.54 12.06
N PHE A 130 5.89 3.00 11.53
CA PHE A 130 5.64 4.41 11.27
C PHE A 130 5.60 5.21 12.57
N GLY A 131 6.21 6.39 12.55
CA GLY A 131 6.22 7.34 13.66
C GLY A 131 7.16 6.97 14.82
N THR A 132 7.95 5.90 14.70
CA THR A 132 8.99 5.57 15.69
C THR A 132 10.10 6.63 15.65
N TRP A 133 10.50 7.13 16.82
CA TRP A 133 11.68 7.99 16.94
C TRP A 133 12.96 7.19 16.65
N ARG A 134 13.73 7.62 15.66
CA ARG A 134 15.09 7.16 15.36
C ARG A 134 16.08 8.18 15.95
N THR A 135 17.39 7.94 15.79
CA THR A 135 18.48 8.76 16.36
C THR A 135 18.27 10.27 16.30
N SER A 136 17.68 10.79 15.22
CA SER A 136 17.47 12.24 15.04
C SER A 136 16.18 12.62 14.27
N TYR A 137 15.30 11.67 13.97
CA TYR A 137 14.11 11.90 13.15
C TYR A 137 13.02 10.85 13.42
N TYR A 138 11.78 11.15 13.07
CA TYR A 138 10.67 10.18 13.08
C TYR A 138 10.64 9.37 11.79
N HIS A 139 10.42 8.06 11.90
CA HIS A 139 10.32 7.18 10.75
C HIS A 139 9.02 7.43 9.97
N MET A 140 9.12 8.01 8.77
CA MET A 140 7.96 8.48 7.97
C MET A 140 7.41 7.41 7.01
N GLY A 141 7.59 6.13 7.35
CA GLY A 141 7.14 5.01 6.54
C GLY A 141 7.09 3.73 7.35
N LEU A 142 7.10 2.59 6.66
CA LEU A 142 7.05 1.26 7.21
C LEU A 142 8.20 0.45 6.62
N ASP A 143 9.01 -0.16 7.46
CA ASP A 143 10.11 -1.02 7.02
C ASP A 143 9.65 -2.48 7.08
N LEU A 144 9.73 -3.15 5.94
CA LEU A 144 9.37 -4.55 5.77
C LEU A 144 10.63 -5.37 5.52
N ARG A 145 10.79 -6.47 6.24
CA ARG A 145 11.91 -7.38 6.01
C ARG A 145 11.83 -7.96 4.60
N ALA A 146 12.84 -7.65 3.80
CA ALA A 146 12.95 -8.10 2.44
C ALA A 146 14.43 -8.13 2.05
N SER A 147 14.88 -9.21 1.39
CA SER A 147 16.25 -9.31 0.90
C SER A 147 16.30 -10.10 -0.39
N TRP A 148 16.77 -9.44 -1.45
CA TRP A 148 17.07 -10.13 -2.70
C TRP A 148 18.21 -11.13 -2.52
N ALA A 149 19.32 -10.69 -1.93
CA ALA A 149 20.54 -11.50 -1.84
C ALA A 149 20.34 -12.75 -0.98
N ALA A 150 19.55 -12.66 0.09
CA ALA A 150 19.34 -13.78 1.00
C ALA A 150 18.18 -14.69 0.56
N TRP A 151 17.09 -14.14 0.02
CA TRP A 151 15.83 -14.88 -0.16
C TRP A 151 15.24 -14.80 -1.57
N GLY A 152 15.84 -14.02 -2.48
CA GLY A 152 15.29 -13.79 -3.81
C GLY A 152 13.98 -12.99 -3.79
N ASP A 153 13.76 -12.18 -2.75
CA ASP A 153 12.55 -11.39 -2.60
C ASP A 153 12.46 -10.30 -3.68
N GLU A 154 11.25 -9.98 -4.12
CA GLU A 154 11.00 -8.95 -5.13
C GLU A 154 10.07 -7.87 -4.56
N VAL A 155 10.26 -6.63 -4.99
CA VAL A 155 9.39 -5.51 -4.64
C VAL A 155 8.28 -5.40 -5.67
N LEU A 156 7.03 -5.40 -5.21
CA LEU A 156 5.84 -5.27 -6.03
C LEU A 156 5.20 -3.88 -5.87
N SER A 157 4.48 -3.43 -6.89
CA SER A 157 3.59 -2.29 -6.76
C SER A 157 2.43 -2.65 -5.84
N ALA A 158 2.21 -1.81 -4.83
CA ALA A 158 1.12 -1.97 -3.86
C ALA A 158 -0.22 -1.48 -4.40
N THR A 159 -0.21 -0.78 -5.54
CA THR A 159 -1.38 -0.13 -6.13
C THR A 159 -1.18 0.02 -7.63
N ASP A 160 -2.27 0.22 -8.35
CA ASP A 160 -2.25 0.69 -9.72
C ASP A 160 -1.80 2.16 -9.74
N GLY A 161 -1.07 2.57 -10.78
CA GLY A 161 -0.68 3.96 -10.91
C GLY A 161 0.39 4.22 -11.95
N VAL A 162 1.05 5.36 -11.81
CA VAL A 162 2.11 5.83 -12.73
C VAL A 162 3.41 6.04 -11.97
N VAL A 163 4.51 5.50 -12.49
CA VAL A 163 5.84 5.71 -11.93
C VAL A 163 6.28 7.15 -12.11
N THR A 164 6.56 7.83 -11.01
CA THR A 164 7.00 9.24 -10.97
C THR A 164 8.48 9.42 -10.60
N LYS A 165 9.10 8.37 -10.03
CA LYS A 165 10.54 8.29 -9.77
C LYS A 165 10.99 6.85 -9.95
N ALA A 166 12.15 6.65 -10.57
CA ALA A 166 12.80 5.36 -10.72
C ALA A 166 14.31 5.62 -10.85
N GLY A 167 15.08 5.28 -9.81
CA GLY A 167 16.52 5.49 -9.80
C GLY A 167 17.07 5.99 -8.47
N TYR A 168 18.33 6.43 -8.51
CA TYR A 168 19.00 7.06 -7.38
C TYR A 168 18.77 8.58 -7.37
N TYR A 169 18.52 9.15 -6.19
CA TYR A 169 18.25 10.58 -6.03
C TYR A 169 18.84 11.07 -4.70
N ASP A 170 19.95 11.81 -4.80
CA ASP A 170 20.80 12.29 -3.69
C ASP A 170 20.12 13.24 -2.69
N ASN A 171 18.97 13.80 -3.05
CA ASN A 171 18.39 14.92 -2.33
C ASN A 171 17.64 14.44 -1.06
N ALA A 172 18.36 14.43 0.06
CA ALA A 172 17.89 14.73 1.43
C ALA A 172 17.05 13.72 2.23
N GLY A 173 17.08 12.41 1.94
CA GLY A 173 16.27 11.46 2.72
C GLY A 173 16.86 10.08 2.99
N GLY A 174 18.08 9.78 2.53
CA GLY A 174 18.69 8.47 2.80
C GLY A 174 18.01 7.28 2.11
N PHE A 175 17.03 7.49 1.24
CA PHE A 175 16.25 6.40 0.61
C PHE A 175 17.01 5.52 -0.40
N GLY A 176 18.23 5.90 -0.79
CA GLY A 176 18.98 5.16 -1.81
C GLY A 176 18.27 5.10 -3.17
N TRP A 177 18.41 3.95 -3.85
CA TRP A 177 17.67 3.64 -5.06
C TRP A 177 16.22 3.37 -4.74
N ARG A 178 15.31 3.94 -5.53
CA ARG A 178 13.88 3.89 -5.22
C ARG A 178 12.98 4.01 -6.43
N VAL A 179 11.76 3.49 -6.26
CA VAL A 179 10.63 3.72 -7.14
C VAL A 179 9.57 4.52 -6.38
N ARG A 180 8.85 5.42 -7.06
CA ARG A 180 7.68 6.09 -6.49
C ARG A 180 6.51 6.05 -7.47
N VAL A 181 5.42 5.41 -7.06
CA VAL A 181 4.19 5.30 -7.84
C VAL A 181 3.20 6.36 -7.35
N ARG A 182 2.56 7.05 -8.29
CA ARG A 182 1.45 7.97 -8.03
C ARG A 182 0.14 7.27 -8.36
N THR A 183 -0.81 7.33 -7.44
CA THR A 183 -2.17 6.79 -7.60
C THR A 183 -3.21 7.83 -7.17
N GLN A 184 -4.48 7.53 -7.44
CA GLN A 184 -5.62 8.34 -7.06
C GLN A 184 -6.46 7.55 -6.05
N ALA A 185 -6.61 8.06 -4.83
CA ALA A 185 -7.54 7.48 -3.87
C ALA A 185 -8.99 7.63 -4.37
N PRO A 186 -9.93 6.76 -3.95
CA PRO A 186 -11.30 6.81 -4.48
C PRO A 186 -12.06 8.10 -4.16
N ASP A 187 -11.62 8.85 -3.14
CA ASP A 187 -12.17 10.18 -2.82
C ASP A 187 -11.54 11.33 -3.61
N GLY A 188 -10.71 11.03 -4.62
CA GLY A 188 -10.12 12.02 -5.52
C GLY A 188 -8.82 12.64 -5.03
N ARG A 189 -8.28 12.23 -3.86
CA ARG A 189 -6.97 12.70 -3.37
C ARG A 189 -5.81 11.94 -4.01
N THR A 190 -4.75 12.65 -4.39
CA THR A 190 -3.57 12.04 -5.02
C THR A 190 -2.65 11.49 -3.94
N ALA A 191 -2.32 10.20 -4.04
CA ALA A 191 -1.37 9.53 -3.15
C ALA A 191 -0.08 9.15 -3.90
N TYR A 192 1.04 9.22 -3.19
CA TYR A 192 2.35 8.77 -3.67
C TYR A 192 2.87 7.67 -2.76
N ILE A 193 3.17 6.51 -3.32
CA ILE A 193 3.74 5.37 -2.61
C ILE A 193 5.18 5.21 -3.06
N ARG A 194 6.12 5.14 -2.13
CA ARG A 194 7.55 4.97 -2.39
C ARG A 194 8.02 3.60 -1.96
N TYR A 195 8.96 3.07 -2.71
CA TYR A 195 9.66 1.81 -2.47
C TYR A 195 11.15 2.12 -2.50
N ALA A 196 11.82 2.08 -1.35
CA ALA A 196 13.19 2.55 -1.17
C ALA A 196 14.16 1.44 -0.75
N HIS A 197 15.45 1.80 -0.70
CA HIS A 197 16.57 0.90 -0.41
C HIS A 197 16.75 -0.22 -1.43
N LEU A 198 16.42 0.03 -2.70
CA LEU A 198 16.50 -0.98 -3.77
C LEU A 198 17.95 -1.25 -4.20
N VAL A 199 18.20 -2.37 -4.86
CA VAL A 199 19.50 -2.72 -5.46
C VAL A 199 19.87 -1.70 -6.55
N ALA A 200 21.14 -1.29 -6.61
CA ALA A 200 21.67 -0.49 -7.73
C ALA A 200 21.59 -1.29 -9.04
N GLY A 201 20.87 -0.77 -10.03
CA GLY A 201 20.58 -1.51 -11.27
C GLY A 201 19.53 -2.62 -11.13
N GLY A 202 18.86 -2.74 -9.98
CA GLY A 202 17.79 -3.70 -9.74
C GLY A 202 16.38 -3.12 -9.85
N ILE A 203 16.21 -1.98 -10.54
CA ILE A 203 14.89 -1.38 -10.82
C ILE A 203 14.44 -1.82 -12.21
N TYR A 204 13.19 -2.28 -12.33
CA TYR A 204 12.63 -2.84 -13.58
C TYR A 204 11.75 -1.87 -14.36
N VAL A 205 11.42 -0.72 -13.77
CA VAL A 205 10.48 0.26 -14.32
C VAL A 205 11.15 1.61 -14.55
N SER A 206 10.58 2.39 -15.47
CA SER A 206 11.00 3.74 -15.81
C SER A 206 9.96 4.77 -15.40
N VAL A 207 10.39 6.03 -15.26
CA VAL A 207 9.45 7.14 -15.04
C VAL A 207 8.50 7.27 -16.23
N GLY A 208 7.20 7.33 -15.96
CA GLY A 208 6.14 7.37 -16.96
C GLY A 208 5.42 6.04 -17.16
N ASP A 209 5.98 4.93 -16.67
CA ASP A 209 5.34 3.62 -16.79
C ASP A 209 4.05 3.57 -15.99
N GLU A 210 3.00 3.03 -16.61
CA GLU A 210 1.81 2.57 -15.90
C GLU A 210 2.12 1.22 -15.27
N VAL A 211 1.80 1.10 -13.98
CA VAL A 211 1.96 -0.14 -13.22
C VAL A 211 0.63 -0.59 -12.66
N VAL A 212 0.44 -1.90 -12.58
CA VAL A 212 -0.70 -2.52 -11.89
C VAL A 212 -0.26 -3.10 -10.56
N THR A 213 -1.20 -3.24 -9.64
CA THR A 213 -1.00 -3.89 -8.34
C THR A 213 -0.40 -5.28 -8.54
N GLY A 214 0.68 -5.57 -7.82
CA GLY A 214 1.44 -6.82 -7.93
C GLY A 214 2.51 -6.85 -9.01
N GLN A 215 2.63 -5.82 -9.86
CA GLN A 215 3.72 -5.71 -10.83
C GLN A 215 5.08 -5.54 -10.14
N LYS A 216 6.09 -6.30 -10.58
CA LYS A 216 7.46 -6.16 -10.06
C LYS A 216 8.03 -4.78 -10.40
N LEU A 217 8.57 -4.10 -9.39
CA LEU A 217 9.20 -2.77 -9.51
C LEU A 217 10.73 -2.84 -9.40
N GLY A 218 11.25 -3.80 -8.63
CA GLY A 218 12.67 -3.98 -8.45
C GLY A 218 13.02 -4.95 -7.33
N ARG A 219 14.28 -4.91 -6.90
CA ARG A 219 14.86 -5.81 -5.89
C ARG A 219 15.15 -5.06 -4.58
N PRO A 220 14.75 -5.57 -3.41
CA PRO A 220 15.08 -4.98 -2.12
C PRO A 220 16.55 -5.23 -1.76
N ASP A 221 17.16 -4.26 -1.07
CA ASP A 221 18.56 -4.26 -0.66
C ASP A 221 18.72 -3.37 0.60
N SER A 222 19.94 -2.84 0.81
CA SER A 222 20.26 -1.90 1.88
C SER A 222 20.93 -0.61 1.35
N THR A 223 20.54 -0.11 0.17
CA THR A 223 21.16 1.12 -0.38
C THR A 223 20.70 2.40 0.34
N GLY A 224 21.58 3.40 0.44
CA GLY A 224 21.30 4.64 1.17
C GLY A 224 21.54 4.52 2.68
N ALA A 225 20.75 5.22 3.48
CA ALA A 225 20.81 5.19 4.94
C ALA A 225 19.98 4.01 5.47
N SER A 226 20.54 2.81 5.36
CA SER A 226 19.95 1.56 5.84
C SER A 226 21.01 0.76 6.63
N SER A 227 20.59 0.11 7.71
CA SER A 227 21.47 -0.71 8.56
C SER A 227 21.42 -2.22 8.26
N ALA A 228 20.43 -2.67 7.50
CA ALA A 228 20.24 -4.06 7.07
C ALA A 228 19.24 -4.13 5.90
N ASP A 229 19.26 -5.22 5.12
CA ASP A 229 18.31 -5.44 4.02
C ASP A 229 16.85 -5.33 4.48
N HIS A 230 16.13 -4.39 3.88
CA HIS A 230 14.70 -4.22 4.05
C HIS A 230 14.10 -3.39 2.90
N LEU A 231 12.78 -3.44 2.77
CA LEU A 231 12.03 -2.52 1.93
C LEU A 231 11.43 -1.42 2.82
N HIS A 232 11.81 -0.17 2.58
CA HIS A 232 11.10 0.98 3.14
C HIS A 232 9.96 1.40 2.23
N VAL A 233 8.76 1.53 2.82
CA VAL A 233 7.55 2.00 2.14
C VAL A 233 6.99 3.24 2.82
N ASP A 234 6.87 4.34 2.08
CA ASP A 234 6.16 5.54 2.56
C ASP A 234 4.94 5.85 1.68
N VAL A 235 3.89 6.36 2.32
CA VAL A 235 2.69 6.85 1.65
C VAL A 235 2.55 8.33 1.97
N LYS A 236 2.38 9.14 0.93
CA LYS A 236 2.20 10.59 1.06
C LYS A 236 0.97 11.07 0.30
N VAL A 237 0.06 11.76 0.98
CA VAL A 237 -1.15 12.37 0.42
C VAL A 237 -1.19 13.84 0.83
N GLU A 238 -1.45 14.75 -0.12
CA GLU A 238 -1.62 16.19 0.16
C GLU A 238 -0.53 16.84 1.05
N GLY A 239 0.71 16.35 0.94
CA GLY A 239 1.82 16.86 1.75
C GLY A 239 2.05 16.12 3.07
N GLN A 240 1.09 15.32 3.53
CA GLN A 240 1.13 14.56 4.78
C GLN A 240 1.58 13.11 4.55
N TYR A 241 2.43 12.62 5.45
CA TYR A 241 2.81 11.22 5.48
C TYR A 241 1.78 10.42 6.28
N VAL A 242 1.52 9.22 5.81
CA VAL A 242 0.49 8.33 6.32
C VAL A 242 1.13 7.05 6.80
N ASP A 243 0.59 6.48 7.88
CA ASP A 243 0.96 5.13 8.34
C ASP A 243 0.52 4.09 7.29
N PRO A 244 1.44 3.48 6.52
CA PRO A 244 1.07 2.53 5.47
C PRO A 244 0.41 1.27 6.03
N ALA A 245 0.69 0.92 7.30
CA ALA A 245 0.16 -0.27 7.94
C ALA A 245 -1.37 -0.28 8.01
N LEU A 246 -2.01 0.89 8.08
CA LEU A 246 -3.47 1.03 8.12
C LEU A 246 -4.15 0.76 6.78
N LEU A 247 -3.41 0.94 5.67
CA LEU A 247 -3.90 0.72 4.31
C LEU A 247 -3.50 -0.65 3.77
N MET A 248 -2.52 -1.29 4.39
CA MET A 248 -1.92 -2.52 3.90
C MET A 248 -2.87 -3.71 4.07
N ASN A 249 -3.11 -4.43 2.97
CA ASN A 249 -3.61 -5.78 3.01
C ASN A 249 -2.43 -6.71 3.32
N TRP A 250 -2.38 -7.17 4.57
CA TRP A 250 -1.30 -8.02 5.11
C TRP A 250 -1.37 -9.47 4.65
N GLN A 251 -2.40 -9.87 3.89
CA GLN A 251 -2.35 -11.14 3.21
C GLN A 251 -1.28 -11.07 2.11
N GLN A 252 -0.36 -12.02 2.10
CA GLN A 252 0.65 -12.09 1.04
C GLN A 252 -0.06 -12.07 -0.32
N GLN A 253 0.41 -11.22 -1.22
CA GLN A 253 -0.06 -11.26 -2.59
C GLN A 253 0.30 -12.61 -3.18
N THR A 254 -0.69 -13.48 -3.29
CA THR A 254 -0.66 -14.56 -4.27
C THR A 254 -0.84 -13.90 -5.63
N ILE A 255 -0.08 -14.33 -6.65
CA ILE A 255 -0.29 -13.85 -8.01
C ILE A 255 -1.76 -14.12 -8.34
N PRO A 256 -2.61 -13.08 -8.55
CA PRO A 256 -4.03 -13.28 -8.80
C PRO A 256 -4.21 -14.18 -10.03
N ALA A 257 -5.20 -15.08 -10.02
CA ALA A 257 -5.48 -15.94 -11.18
C ALA A 257 -5.80 -15.15 -12.47
N ASN A 258 -6.14 -13.88 -12.31
CA ASN A 258 -6.46 -12.87 -13.31
C ASN A 258 -5.33 -11.84 -13.53
N PHE A 259 -4.11 -12.11 -13.07
CA PHE A 259 -2.97 -11.23 -13.33
C PHE A 259 -2.73 -11.12 -14.84
N PRO A 260 -2.71 -9.89 -15.40
CA PRO A 260 -2.50 -9.72 -16.83
C PRO A 260 -1.11 -10.25 -17.23
N LEU A 261 -1.05 -10.91 -18.39
CA LEU A 261 0.17 -11.37 -19.04
C LEU A 261 1.12 -10.18 -19.27
N LEU A 262 2.06 -9.95 -18.35
CA LEU A 262 3.23 -9.11 -18.62
C LEU A 262 4.23 -9.94 -19.42
N GLY A 263 4.04 -10.00 -20.73
CA GLY A 263 5.09 -10.43 -21.64
C GLY A 263 6.24 -9.43 -21.62
N ILE A 264 7.48 -9.92 -21.64
CA ILE A 264 8.72 -9.12 -21.73
C ILE A 264 8.92 -8.56 -23.17
N HIS A 265 7.81 -8.27 -23.86
CA HIS A 265 7.74 -7.51 -25.09
C HIS A 265 6.48 -6.65 -24.97
N GLY A 266 6.62 -5.34 -25.22
CA GLY A 266 5.66 -4.31 -24.82
C GLY A 266 4.18 -4.64 -25.00
N ARG A 267 3.35 -3.97 -24.18
CA ARG A 267 1.88 -4.08 -24.00
C ARG A 267 1.08 -4.73 -25.14
N GLY A 268 1.31 -4.33 -26.39
CA GLY A 268 0.58 -4.83 -27.56
C GLY A 268 0.66 -6.35 -27.80
N GLY A 269 1.80 -6.99 -27.52
CA GLY A 269 1.93 -8.45 -27.69
C GLY A 269 1.19 -9.23 -26.61
N GLY A 270 1.27 -8.75 -25.37
CA GLY A 270 0.50 -9.30 -24.23
C GLY A 270 -1.01 -9.13 -24.43
N ASP A 271 -1.44 -7.95 -24.88
CA ASP A 271 -2.85 -7.63 -25.12
C ASP A 271 -3.45 -8.53 -26.23
N TYR A 272 -2.70 -8.81 -27.31
CA TYR A 272 -3.15 -9.73 -28.36
C TYR A 272 -3.31 -11.16 -27.87
N LEU A 273 -2.31 -11.72 -27.18
CA LEU A 273 -2.37 -13.09 -26.65
C LEU A 273 -3.51 -13.28 -25.64
N ALA A 274 -3.74 -12.27 -24.80
CA ALA A 274 -4.90 -12.24 -23.90
C ALA A 274 -6.22 -12.26 -24.69
N SER A 275 -6.32 -11.52 -25.81
CA SER A 275 -7.51 -11.53 -26.68
C SER A 275 -7.78 -12.90 -27.31
N GLN A 276 -6.74 -13.73 -27.48
CA GLN A 276 -6.84 -15.08 -28.03
C GLN A 276 -7.04 -16.16 -26.94
N GLY A 277 -7.21 -15.76 -25.67
CA GLY A 277 -7.45 -16.68 -24.55
C GLY A 277 -6.22 -17.46 -24.08
N VAL A 278 -5.02 -17.12 -24.58
CA VAL A 278 -3.73 -17.71 -24.21
C VAL A 278 -3.32 -17.22 -22.82
N ARG A 279 -2.73 -18.10 -22.00
CA ARG A 279 -2.42 -17.86 -20.58
C ARG A 279 -0.95 -18.21 -20.29
N GLY A 280 -0.25 -17.46 -19.43
CA GLY A 280 1.10 -17.84 -18.95
C GLY A 280 2.16 -16.73 -18.98
N TRP A 281 3.43 -17.10 -19.18
CA TRP A 281 4.55 -16.16 -19.34
C TRP A 281 5.02 -16.21 -20.81
N CYS A 282 5.09 -15.06 -21.47
CA CYS A 282 5.65 -14.94 -22.81
C CYS A 282 7.16 -14.73 -22.72
N VAL A 283 7.95 -15.55 -23.42
CA VAL A 283 9.41 -15.42 -23.50
C VAL A 283 9.82 -14.84 -24.85
N ASP A 284 10.83 -13.99 -24.79
CA ASP A 284 11.64 -13.45 -25.89
C ASP A 284 11.95 -14.51 -26.96
N PRO A 285 11.97 -14.19 -28.27
CA PRO A 285 12.58 -15.06 -29.27
C PRO A 285 13.97 -15.53 -28.85
N VAL A 286 14.20 -16.83 -29.00
CA VAL A 286 15.52 -17.41 -28.84
C VAL A 286 16.39 -16.88 -29.98
N TYR A 287 17.51 -16.22 -29.66
CA TYR A 287 18.62 -16.13 -30.61
C TYR A 287 19.08 -17.56 -30.91
N MET A 288 18.61 -18.11 -32.02
CA MET A 288 19.07 -19.37 -32.56
C MET A 288 20.18 -19.03 -33.55
N ASN A 289 21.43 -19.24 -33.15
CA ASN A 289 22.62 -19.00 -33.99
C ASN A 289 22.76 -17.54 -34.48
N GLU A 290 22.65 -16.56 -33.59
CA GLU A 290 22.87 -15.12 -33.86
C GLU A 290 21.83 -14.43 -34.78
N ASP A 291 20.89 -15.18 -35.37
CA ASP A 291 19.79 -14.62 -36.14
C ASP A 291 18.55 -14.39 -35.27
N TYR A 292 18.00 -13.17 -35.34
CA TYR A 292 16.69 -12.86 -34.76
C TYR A 292 15.59 -13.53 -35.58
N GLN A 293 14.88 -14.47 -35.00
CA GLN A 293 13.63 -14.99 -35.58
C GLN A 293 12.45 -14.45 -34.79
N ALA A 294 11.64 -13.62 -35.43
CA ALA A 294 10.36 -13.20 -34.86
C ALA A 294 9.49 -14.45 -34.66
N LEU A 295 9.01 -14.66 -33.44
CA LEU A 295 7.93 -15.60 -33.20
C LEU A 295 6.64 -15.01 -33.78
N ASP A 296 6.01 -15.73 -34.71
CA ASP A 296 4.63 -15.44 -35.11
C ASP A 296 3.69 -16.04 -34.05
N TYR A 297 3.03 -15.17 -33.30
CA TYR A 297 2.10 -15.57 -32.25
C TYR A 297 0.77 -16.09 -32.80
N GLY A 298 0.45 -15.83 -34.07
CA GLY A 298 -0.72 -16.42 -34.75
C GLY A 298 -0.56 -17.93 -34.94
N ASP A 299 0.61 -18.38 -35.37
CA ASP A 299 0.91 -19.79 -35.59
C ASP A 299 0.78 -20.63 -34.30
N LEU A 300 1.13 -20.05 -33.15
CA LEU A 300 1.02 -20.71 -31.84
C LEU A 300 -0.44 -20.91 -31.42
N ALA A 301 -1.29 -19.92 -31.70
CA ALA A 301 -2.72 -20.01 -31.42
C ALA A 301 -3.39 -21.04 -32.34
N ASP A 302 -3.07 -21.02 -33.63
CA ASP A 302 -3.58 -21.99 -34.62
C ASP A 302 -3.11 -23.42 -34.32
N ALA A 303 -1.91 -23.57 -33.73
CA ALA A 303 -1.40 -24.84 -33.24
C ALA A 303 -2.06 -25.33 -31.93
N GLY A 304 -3.01 -24.58 -31.37
CA GLY A 304 -3.76 -24.95 -30.17
C GLY A 304 -2.96 -24.86 -28.87
N VAL A 305 -1.89 -24.06 -28.84
CA VAL A 305 -1.07 -23.86 -27.64
C VAL A 305 -1.85 -23.01 -26.62
N GLN A 306 -2.24 -23.63 -25.51
CA GLN A 306 -3.02 -22.96 -24.45
C GLN A 306 -2.16 -22.37 -23.33
N THR A 307 -0.95 -22.90 -23.16
CA THR A 307 0.02 -22.49 -22.13
C THR A 307 1.44 -22.60 -22.68
N MET A 308 2.23 -21.53 -22.55
CA MET A 308 3.69 -21.60 -22.72
C MET A 308 4.37 -21.41 -21.36
N VAL A 309 5.26 -22.34 -21.00
CA VAL A 309 6.08 -22.27 -19.79
C VAL A 309 7.53 -22.37 -20.22
N ASN A 310 8.33 -21.36 -19.91
CA ASN A 310 9.78 -21.52 -19.95
C ASN A 310 10.27 -21.92 -18.56
N LEU A 311 10.83 -23.13 -18.48
CA LEU A 311 11.60 -23.57 -17.32
C LEU A 311 13.06 -23.15 -17.51
N ARG A 312 13.40 -21.91 -17.18
CA ARG A 312 14.81 -21.54 -16.98
C ARG A 312 15.24 -21.90 -15.56
N ARG A 313 16.21 -22.80 -15.42
CA ARG A 313 17.11 -22.81 -14.26
C ARG A 313 18.17 -21.72 -14.48
N GLY A 314 17.94 -20.50 -14.00
CA GLY A 314 18.98 -19.46 -13.96
C GLY A 314 18.51 -18.02 -14.18
N TRP A 315 19.07 -17.11 -13.38
CA TRP A 315 18.74 -15.69 -13.24
C TRP A 315 19.47 -14.83 -14.29
N SER A 316 18.72 -14.17 -15.17
CA SER A 316 19.11 -12.92 -15.84
C SER A 316 17.90 -12.36 -16.60
N THR A 317 17.60 -11.08 -16.39
CA THR A 317 16.62 -10.28 -17.16
C THR A 317 17.32 -9.21 -18.00
N ASP A 318 18.62 -9.30 -18.25
CA ASP A 318 19.22 -8.40 -19.24
C ASP A 318 18.95 -8.93 -20.64
N CYS A 319 17.83 -8.48 -21.20
CA CYS A 319 17.55 -8.47 -22.62
C CYS A 319 17.06 -7.07 -23.01
N GLY A 320 17.90 -6.05 -22.84
CA GLY A 320 17.78 -4.82 -23.65
C GLY A 320 18.01 -3.50 -22.91
N GLY A 321 19.28 -3.12 -22.70
CA GLY A 321 19.60 -1.79 -22.18
C GLY A 321 21.05 -1.30 -22.15
N ARG A 322 21.96 -1.82 -23.01
CA ARG A 322 23.33 -1.32 -23.30
C ARG A 322 24.25 -0.93 -22.12
N GLY A 323 25.19 -1.83 -21.84
CA GLY A 323 26.48 -1.59 -21.21
C GLY A 323 27.38 -2.80 -21.37
#